data_AF-A0A137P9S4-F1
#
_entry.id   AF-A0A137P9S4-F1
#
_cell.length_a   1.000
_cell.length_b   1.000
_cell.length_c   1.000
_cell.angle_alpha   90.00
_cell.angle_beta   90.00
_cell.angle_gamma   90.00
#
_symmetry.space_group_name_H-M   'P 1'
#
loop_
_entity.id
_entity.type
_entity.pdbx_description
1 polymer ?
#
loop_
_entity_poly.entity_id
_entity_poly.type
_entity_poly.pdbx_seq_one_letter_code
_entity_poly.pdbx_strand_id
1 'polypeptide(L)'
;MSTNLPPVQAQNPNSTIPPINLERIEDPKNPFFKTSLKAYMNDLLKQYLQSIQKLFKLINGTIEGKTNSLPNIPEALNDLLEVNEKLNSALPYLINHRRIQAHLDAIDHELVKEERAVFKMIEQLQVAKANLYQLISKAEGKQSEIEKDRVVDIPTVLSYAQRISATTSAPPNFDNQSRNIPAEPPYPGEVVMRSGLLAHPDLIQPLRSKLDRDGEAVDMLNLDQSEVKVDDDEQFIHKDDADRVYSHFGTDHSAPRDSEKVKALFDEFDFSGSDE
;
A
#
# COMPACT_ATOMS: atom_id res chain seq x y z
N MET A 1 -12.80 -7.25 -51.05
CA MET A 1 -13.80 -7.73 -50.08
C MET A 1 -13.11 -7.76 -48.71
N SER A 2 -13.35 -6.75 -47.89
CA SER A 2 -12.68 -6.54 -46.60
C SER A 2 -13.68 -6.87 -45.49
N THR A 3 -13.41 -7.91 -44.69
CA THR A 3 -14.29 -8.35 -43.60
C THR A 3 -13.94 -7.59 -42.32
N ASN A 4 -14.71 -6.53 -42.04
CA ASN A 4 -14.72 -5.87 -40.74
C ASN A 4 -15.33 -6.81 -39.70
N LEU A 5 -14.51 -7.35 -38.81
CA LEU A 5 -14.97 -7.96 -37.56
C LEU A 5 -15.21 -6.87 -36.51
N PRO A 6 -16.35 -6.91 -35.78
CA PRO A 6 -16.65 -5.93 -34.76
C PRO A 6 -15.74 -6.10 -33.52
N PRO A 7 -15.46 -5.00 -32.79
CA PRO A 7 -14.63 -5.04 -31.59
C PRO A 7 -15.34 -5.79 -30.45
N VAL A 8 -14.59 -6.70 -29.82
CA VAL A 8 -14.97 -7.41 -28.60
C VAL A 8 -15.16 -6.37 -27.49
N GLN A 9 -16.40 -6.18 -27.06
CA GLN A 9 -16.73 -5.32 -25.92
C GLN A 9 -16.14 -5.94 -24.65
N ALA A 10 -15.26 -5.19 -23.99
CA ALA A 10 -14.76 -5.51 -22.65
C ALA A 10 -15.94 -5.56 -21.67
N GLN A 11 -16.26 -6.77 -21.21
CA GLN A 11 -17.25 -6.99 -20.16
C GLN A 11 -16.72 -6.41 -18.84
N ASN A 12 -17.60 -5.66 -18.19
CA ASN A 12 -17.39 -4.95 -16.92
C ASN A 12 -17.02 -5.94 -15.79
N PRO A 13 -15.96 -5.72 -14.98
CA PRO A 13 -15.49 -6.67 -13.96
C PRO A 13 -16.36 -6.75 -12.70
N ASN A 14 -17.53 -6.11 -12.66
CA ASN A 14 -18.57 -6.47 -11.70
C ASN A 14 -19.23 -7.79 -12.13
N SER A 15 -18.43 -8.86 -12.04
CA SER A 15 -18.86 -10.24 -12.07
C SER A 15 -19.75 -10.46 -10.85
N THR A 16 -21.04 -10.16 -11.02
CA THR A 16 -22.10 -10.66 -10.15
C THR A 16 -22.06 -12.18 -10.30
N ILE A 17 -21.30 -12.81 -9.40
CA ILE A 17 -21.29 -14.25 -9.20
C ILE A 17 -22.76 -14.65 -9.04
N PRO A 18 -23.32 -15.48 -9.93
CA PRO A 18 -24.70 -15.90 -9.79
C PRO A 18 -24.84 -16.66 -8.46
N PRO A 19 -25.79 -16.29 -7.58
CA PRO A 19 -25.93 -16.91 -6.28
C PRO A 19 -26.13 -18.42 -6.45
N ILE A 20 -25.28 -19.19 -5.79
CA ILE A 20 -25.42 -20.65 -5.73
C ILE A 20 -26.58 -20.93 -4.78
N ASN A 21 -27.67 -21.51 -5.31
CA ASN A 21 -28.72 -22.09 -4.47
C ASN A 21 -28.14 -23.30 -3.71
N LEU A 22 -27.70 -23.05 -2.48
CA LEU A 22 -27.19 -24.06 -1.54
C LEU A 22 -28.28 -25.02 -1.03
N GLU A 23 -29.56 -24.70 -1.22
CA GLU A 23 -30.71 -25.49 -0.73
C GLU A 23 -30.82 -26.92 -1.33
N ARG A 24 -29.98 -27.29 -2.31
CA ARG A 24 -30.05 -28.60 -2.98
C ARG A 24 -29.00 -29.62 -2.55
N ILE A 25 -28.18 -29.31 -1.56
CA ILE A 25 -27.02 -30.15 -1.18
C ILE A 25 -27.37 -31.21 -0.12
N GLU A 26 -28.45 -31.02 0.63
CA GLU A 26 -28.81 -31.88 1.77
C GLU A 26 -29.86 -32.96 1.46
N ASP A 27 -29.80 -33.61 0.29
CA ASP A 27 -30.58 -34.84 0.10
C ASP A 27 -29.91 -35.98 0.88
N PRO A 28 -30.49 -36.52 1.98
CA PRO A 28 -29.90 -37.61 2.76
C PRO A 28 -29.81 -38.94 1.99
N LYS A 29 -30.40 -39.00 0.79
CA LYS A 29 -30.27 -40.10 -0.16
C LYS A 29 -29.04 -40.00 -1.05
N ASN A 30 -28.25 -38.94 -0.94
CA ASN A 30 -27.12 -38.71 -1.84
C ASN A 30 -25.94 -39.60 -1.43
N PRO A 31 -25.53 -40.60 -2.26
CA PRO A 31 -24.53 -41.60 -1.88
C PRO A 31 -23.12 -41.02 -1.67
N PHE A 32 -22.90 -39.75 -2.02
CA PHE A 32 -21.60 -39.09 -1.99
C PHE A 32 -21.13 -38.62 -0.59
N PHE A 33 -21.99 -38.67 0.45
CA PHE A 33 -21.58 -38.27 1.80
C PHE A 33 -20.55 -39.22 2.44
N LYS A 34 -20.45 -40.48 1.97
CA LYS A 34 -19.60 -41.52 2.59
C LYS A 34 -18.28 -41.75 1.88
N THR A 35 -18.16 -41.37 0.61
CA THR A 35 -16.97 -41.59 -0.22
C THR A 35 -16.77 -40.41 -1.15
N SER A 36 -15.52 -39.98 -1.35
CA SER A 36 -15.18 -38.92 -2.31
C SER A 36 -15.85 -39.21 -3.67
N LEU A 37 -16.52 -38.20 -4.24
CA LEU A 37 -17.17 -38.29 -5.56
C LEU A 37 -16.24 -38.89 -6.62
N LYS A 38 -14.95 -38.53 -6.57
CA LYS A 38 -13.91 -39.08 -7.45
C LYS A 38 -13.74 -40.59 -7.28
N ALA A 39 -13.70 -41.08 -6.04
CA ALA A 39 -13.59 -42.51 -5.76
C ALA A 39 -14.82 -43.28 -6.26
N TYR A 40 -16.01 -42.75 -5.99
CA TYR A 40 -17.27 -43.33 -6.46
C TYR A 40 -17.35 -43.41 -7.99
N MET A 41 -17.03 -42.31 -8.69
CA MET A 41 -17.02 -42.29 -10.16
C MET A 41 -15.98 -43.25 -10.74
N ASN A 42 -14.79 -43.34 -10.14
CA ASN A 42 -13.77 -44.30 -10.57
C ASN A 42 -14.26 -45.74 -10.39
N ASP A 43 -14.99 -46.03 -9.31
CA ASP A 43 -15.52 -47.38 -9.08
C ASP A 43 -16.68 -47.72 -10.03
N LEU A 44 -17.57 -46.76 -10.35
CA LEU A 44 -18.57 -46.93 -11.40
C LEU A 44 -17.93 -47.20 -12.78
N LEU A 45 -16.87 -46.46 -13.14
CA LEU A 45 -16.15 -46.65 -14.39
C LEU A 45 -15.49 -48.04 -14.45
N LYS A 46 -14.92 -48.52 -13.33
CA LYS A 46 -14.39 -49.89 -13.24
C LYS A 46 -15.50 -50.93 -13.40
N GLN A 47 -16.64 -50.76 -12.75
CA GLN A 47 -17.79 -51.66 -12.89
C GLN A 47 -18.29 -51.69 -14.34
N TYR A 48 -18.41 -50.53 -14.99
CA TYR A 48 -18.81 -50.40 -16.39
C TYR A 48 -17.85 -51.16 -17.31
N LEU A 49 -16.54 -50.98 -17.11
CA LEU A 49 -15.51 -51.69 -17.86
C LEU A 49 -15.58 -53.20 -17.65
N GLN A 50 -15.78 -53.66 -16.40
CA GLN A 50 -15.95 -55.08 -16.10
C GLN A 50 -17.19 -55.67 -16.77
N SER A 51 -18.33 -54.96 -16.78
CA SER A 51 -19.55 -55.40 -17.45
C SER A 51 -19.36 -55.51 -18.97
N ILE A 52 -18.68 -54.54 -19.59
CA ILE A 52 -18.30 -54.62 -21.01
C ILE A 52 -17.42 -55.83 -21.29
N GLN A 53 -16.39 -56.06 -20.48
CA GLN A 53 -15.49 -57.21 -20.65
C GLN A 53 -16.23 -58.54 -20.49
N LYS A 54 -17.16 -58.65 -19.54
CA LYS A 54 -18.02 -59.83 -19.37
C LYS A 54 -18.86 -60.07 -20.62
N LEU A 55 -19.49 -59.03 -21.15
CA LEU A 55 -20.31 -59.11 -22.37
C LEU A 55 -19.49 -59.57 -23.59
N PHE A 56 -18.30 -59.00 -23.80
CA PHE A 56 -17.43 -59.44 -24.89
C PHE A 56 -16.98 -60.90 -24.73
N LYS A 57 -16.65 -61.35 -23.51
CA LYS A 57 -16.30 -62.76 -23.26
C LYS A 57 -17.47 -63.70 -23.56
N LEU A 58 -18.69 -63.32 -23.22
CA LEU A 58 -19.91 -64.09 -23.51
C LEU A 58 -20.18 -64.15 -25.02
N ILE A 59 -20.05 -63.03 -25.74
CA ILE A 59 -20.23 -63.00 -27.20
C ILE A 59 -19.18 -63.87 -27.88
N ASN A 60 -17.91 -63.73 -27.52
CA ASN A 60 -16.83 -64.53 -28.11
C ASN A 60 -17.01 -66.03 -27.83
N GLY A 61 -17.40 -66.40 -26.60
CA GLY A 61 -17.71 -67.79 -26.26
C GLY A 61 -18.90 -68.37 -27.04
N THR A 62 -19.90 -67.53 -27.34
CA THR A 62 -21.05 -67.90 -28.18
C THR A 62 -20.62 -68.13 -29.63
N ILE A 63 -19.76 -67.26 -30.17
CA ILE A 63 -19.22 -67.38 -31.54
C ILE A 63 -18.32 -68.60 -31.70
N GLU A 64 -17.51 -68.92 -30.68
CA GLU A 64 -16.62 -70.08 -30.67
C GLU A 64 -17.36 -71.44 -30.51
N GLY A 65 -18.70 -71.43 -30.39
CA GLY A 65 -19.51 -72.65 -30.26
C GLY A 65 -19.29 -73.40 -28.95
N LYS A 66 -18.77 -72.71 -27.92
CA LYS A 66 -18.22 -73.29 -26.69
C LYS A 66 -19.22 -73.18 -25.52
N THR A 67 -20.48 -73.58 -25.68
CA THR A 67 -21.47 -73.48 -24.60
C THR A 67 -22.41 -74.69 -24.49
N ASN A 68 -22.21 -75.52 -23.45
CA ASN A 68 -23.17 -76.53 -22.96
C ASN A 68 -24.17 -75.94 -21.93
N SER A 69 -24.25 -74.61 -21.79
CA SER A 69 -25.14 -73.90 -20.86
C SER A 69 -25.68 -72.67 -21.57
N LEU A 70 -27.00 -72.43 -21.45
CA LEU A 70 -27.71 -71.35 -22.16
C LEU A 70 -27.03 -69.98 -21.95
N PRO A 71 -26.97 -69.14 -23.00
CA PRO A 71 -26.26 -67.87 -22.94
C PRO A 71 -27.00 -66.83 -22.09
N ASN A 72 -26.43 -66.44 -20.93
CA ASN A 72 -26.88 -65.31 -20.10
C ASN A 72 -26.49 -63.93 -20.68
N ILE A 73 -26.51 -63.78 -22.01
CA ILE A 73 -26.34 -62.50 -22.70
C ILE A 73 -27.35 -61.43 -22.23
N PRO A 74 -28.66 -61.72 -22.06
CA PRO A 74 -29.60 -60.70 -21.62
C PRO A 74 -29.32 -60.20 -20.19
N GLU A 75 -28.79 -61.05 -19.30
CA GLU A 75 -28.39 -60.65 -17.94
C GLU A 75 -27.21 -59.67 -17.98
N ALA A 76 -26.16 -60.00 -18.74
CA ALA A 76 -25.00 -59.11 -18.89
C ALA A 76 -25.34 -57.75 -19.55
N LEU A 77 -26.35 -57.72 -20.43
CA LEU A 77 -26.88 -56.48 -21.00
C LEU A 77 -27.65 -55.65 -19.97
N ASN A 78 -28.47 -56.29 -19.13
CA ASN A 78 -29.19 -55.61 -18.05
C ASN A 78 -28.22 -55.03 -17.02
N ASP A 79 -27.18 -55.78 -16.63
CA ASP A 79 -26.11 -55.30 -15.75
C ASP A 79 -25.43 -54.05 -16.32
N LEU A 80 -25.14 -54.05 -17.63
CA LEU A 80 -24.52 -52.90 -18.30
C LEU A 80 -25.46 -51.68 -18.32
N LEU A 81 -26.75 -51.92 -18.57
CA LEU A 81 -27.76 -50.87 -18.61
C LEU A 81 -27.95 -50.25 -17.22
N GLU A 82 -27.98 -51.05 -16.17
CA GLU A 82 -28.06 -50.58 -14.78
C GLU A 82 -26.85 -49.71 -14.40
N VAL A 83 -25.63 -50.14 -14.73
CA VAL A 83 -24.42 -49.34 -14.47
C VAL A 83 -24.44 -48.04 -15.28
N ASN A 84 -24.94 -48.08 -16.52
CA ASN A 84 -25.06 -46.89 -17.35
C ASN A 84 -26.09 -45.89 -16.79
N GLU A 85 -27.22 -46.36 -16.26
CA GLU A 85 -28.21 -45.52 -15.59
C GLU A 85 -27.63 -44.88 -14.32
N LYS A 86 -26.85 -45.63 -13.54
CA LYS A 86 -26.10 -45.11 -12.38
C LYS A 86 -25.07 -44.06 -12.79
N LEU A 87 -24.39 -44.24 -13.92
CA LEU A 87 -23.44 -43.27 -14.44
C LEU A 87 -24.14 -41.98 -14.91
N ASN A 88 -25.24 -42.12 -15.65
CA ASN A 88 -26.02 -40.99 -16.14
C ASN A 88 -26.64 -40.17 -15.00
N SER A 89 -27.10 -40.83 -13.94
CA SER A 89 -27.59 -40.15 -12.74
C SER A 89 -26.46 -39.48 -11.93
N ALA A 90 -25.22 -39.97 -12.01
CA ALA A 90 -24.07 -39.36 -11.33
C ALA A 90 -23.50 -38.11 -12.04
N LEU A 91 -23.63 -38.02 -13.37
CA LEU A 91 -23.15 -36.88 -14.17
C LEU A 91 -23.62 -35.49 -13.71
N PRO A 92 -24.92 -35.24 -13.42
CA PRO A 92 -25.36 -33.92 -12.96
C PRO A 92 -24.67 -33.50 -11.66
N TYR A 93 -24.37 -34.44 -10.77
CA TYR A 93 -23.62 -34.14 -9.54
C TYR A 93 -22.17 -33.73 -9.84
N LEU A 94 -21.52 -34.39 -10.79
CA LEU A 94 -20.17 -34.00 -11.23
C LEU A 94 -20.14 -32.58 -11.81
N ILE A 95 -21.14 -32.25 -12.64
CA ILE A 95 -21.26 -30.91 -13.25
C ILE A 95 -21.46 -29.86 -12.15
N ASN A 96 -22.34 -30.13 -11.18
CA ASN A 96 -22.56 -29.23 -10.05
C ASN A 96 -21.29 -29.07 -9.20
N HIS A 97 -20.60 -30.17 -8.88
CA HIS A 97 -19.34 -30.12 -8.15
C HIS A 97 -18.29 -29.29 -8.90
N ARG A 98 -18.16 -29.46 -10.22
CA ARG A 98 -17.23 -28.65 -11.03
C ARG A 98 -17.60 -27.17 -11.00
N ARG A 99 -18.89 -26.84 -11.04
CA ARG A 99 -19.37 -25.45 -10.94
C ARG A 99 -19.04 -24.85 -9.58
N ILE A 100 -19.25 -25.60 -8.50
CA ILE A 100 -18.90 -25.17 -7.14
C ILE A 100 -17.38 -24.98 -7.03
N GLN A 101 -16.58 -25.91 -7.56
CA GLN A 101 -15.13 -25.79 -7.53
C GLN A 101 -14.64 -24.55 -8.29
N ALA A 102 -15.16 -24.31 -9.50
CA ALA A 102 -14.80 -23.12 -10.27
C ALA A 102 -15.18 -21.82 -9.54
N HIS A 103 -16.26 -21.85 -8.77
CA HIS A 103 -16.65 -20.72 -7.92
C HIS A 103 -15.72 -20.56 -6.71
N LEU A 104 -15.33 -21.65 -6.06
CA LEU A 104 -14.36 -21.64 -4.96
C LEU A 104 -13.02 -21.08 -5.43
N ASP A 105 -12.53 -21.55 -6.59
CA ASP A 105 -11.29 -21.07 -7.20
C ASP A 105 -11.37 -19.56 -7.48
N ALA A 106 -12.53 -19.05 -7.91
CA ALA A 106 -12.76 -17.62 -8.12
C ALA A 106 -12.71 -16.83 -6.79
N ILE A 107 -13.34 -17.33 -5.73
CA ILE A 107 -13.28 -16.72 -4.40
C ILE A 107 -11.83 -16.71 -3.87
N ASP A 108 -11.09 -17.81 -4.04
CA ASP A 108 -9.69 -17.89 -3.61
C ASP A 108 -8.83 -16.85 -4.32
N HIS A 109 -9.08 -16.60 -5.62
CA HIS A 109 -8.41 -15.53 -6.36
C HIS A 109 -8.77 -14.12 -5.86
N GLU A 110 -10.03 -13.89 -5.49
CA GLU A 110 -10.48 -12.63 -4.90
C GLU A 110 -9.84 -12.41 -3.52
N LEU A 111 -9.81 -13.43 -2.67
CA LEU A 111 -9.19 -13.38 -1.36
C LEU A 111 -7.69 -13.04 -1.44
N VAL A 112 -6.93 -13.71 -2.32
CA VAL A 112 -5.51 -13.39 -2.54
C VAL A 112 -5.32 -11.97 -3.06
N LYS A 113 -6.24 -11.44 -3.87
CA LYS A 113 -6.18 -10.06 -4.36
C LYS A 113 -6.42 -9.05 -3.23
N GLU A 114 -7.38 -9.32 -2.35
CA GLU A 114 -7.67 -8.49 -1.18
C GLU A 114 -6.53 -8.51 -0.18
N GLU A 115 -5.94 -9.67 0.12
CA GLU A 115 -4.77 -9.81 0.98
C GLU A 115 -3.60 -8.95 0.48
N ARG A 116 -3.30 -8.99 -0.83
CA ARG A 116 -2.27 -8.14 -1.44
C ARG A 116 -2.57 -6.65 -1.27
N ALA A 117 -3.84 -6.26 -1.37
CA ALA A 117 -4.24 -4.87 -1.16
C ALA A 117 -4.01 -4.44 0.30
N VAL A 118 -4.34 -5.30 1.26
CA VAL A 118 -4.09 -5.07 2.69
C VAL A 118 -2.59 -4.94 2.97
N PHE A 119 -1.76 -5.84 2.44
CA PHE A 119 -0.31 -5.75 2.62
C PHE A 119 0.27 -4.46 2.05
N LYS A 120 -0.21 -4.02 0.88
CA LYS A 120 0.19 -2.74 0.30
C LYS A 120 -0.19 -1.55 1.20
N MET A 121 -1.36 -1.58 1.84
CA MET A 121 -1.75 -0.53 2.79
C MET A 121 -0.88 -0.54 4.05
N ILE A 122 -0.53 -1.72 4.57
CA ILE A 122 0.36 -1.86 5.72
C ILE A 122 1.76 -1.29 5.38
N GLU A 123 2.29 -1.61 4.21
CA GLU A 123 3.57 -1.07 3.72
C GLU A 123 3.53 0.47 3.65
N GLN A 124 2.48 1.02 3.04
CA GLN A 124 2.28 2.47 2.96
C GLN A 124 2.19 3.13 4.35
N LEU A 125 1.51 2.48 5.30
CA LEU A 125 1.41 2.95 6.68
C LEU A 125 2.78 2.94 7.38
N GLN A 126 3.58 1.89 7.16
CA GLN A 126 4.93 1.79 7.73
C GLN A 126 5.85 2.87 7.18
N VAL A 127 5.80 3.14 5.87
CA VAL A 127 6.56 4.23 5.24
C VAL A 127 6.11 5.58 5.80
N ALA A 128 4.81 5.83 5.90
CA ALA A 128 4.29 7.07 6.47
C ALA A 128 4.72 7.27 7.94
N LYS A 129 4.66 6.20 8.74
CA LYS A 129 5.13 6.19 10.14
C LYS A 129 6.63 6.53 10.23
N ALA A 130 7.46 5.90 9.41
CA ALA A 130 8.89 6.18 9.37
C ALA A 130 9.18 7.64 8.99
N ASN A 131 8.48 8.17 7.99
CA ASN A 131 8.60 9.57 7.58
C ASN A 131 8.19 10.54 8.69
N LEU A 132 7.12 10.23 9.43
CA LEU A 132 6.70 11.06 10.58
C LEU A 132 7.75 11.06 11.69
N TYR A 133 8.36 9.92 12.02
CA TYR A 133 9.45 9.90 13.01
C TYR A 133 10.66 10.71 12.57
N GLN A 134 11.02 10.64 11.28
CA GLN A 134 12.10 11.47 10.75
C GLN A 134 11.77 12.96 10.84
N LEU A 135 10.51 13.36 10.56
CA LEU A 135 10.07 14.75 10.68
C LEU A 135 10.07 15.23 12.14
N ILE A 136 9.59 14.40 13.07
CA ILE A 136 9.60 14.71 14.51
C ILE A 136 11.04 14.89 14.99
N SER A 137 11.94 13.94 14.67
CA SER A 137 13.35 14.03 15.06
C SER A 137 14.04 15.29 14.49
N LYS A 138 13.74 15.68 13.24
CA LYS A 138 14.23 16.93 12.65
C LYS A 138 13.66 18.16 13.37
N ALA A 139 12.39 18.14 13.75
CA ALA A 139 11.74 19.24 14.47
C ALA A 139 12.31 19.41 15.88
N GLU A 140 12.52 18.31 16.61
CA GLU A 140 13.16 18.30 17.93
C GLU A 140 14.60 18.83 17.85
N GLY A 141 15.37 18.41 16.83
CA GLY A 141 16.71 18.94 16.56
C GLY A 141 16.71 20.46 16.40
N LYS A 142 15.84 20.99 15.53
CA LYS A 142 15.68 22.44 15.31
C LYS A 142 15.20 23.17 16.56
N GLN A 143 14.30 22.59 17.33
CA GLN A 143 13.85 23.17 18.59
C GLN A 143 15.03 23.30 19.56
N SER A 144 15.87 22.27 19.68
CA SER A 144 17.04 22.30 20.55
C SER A 144 18.08 23.34 20.11
N GLU A 145 18.24 23.58 18.80
CA GLU A 145 19.10 24.64 18.26
C GLU A 145 18.53 26.02 18.61
N ILE A 146 17.24 26.23 18.35
CA ILE A 146 16.55 27.48 18.70
C ILE A 146 16.63 27.74 20.21
N GLU A 147 16.46 26.72 21.06
CA GLU A 147 16.57 26.87 22.51
C GLU A 147 17.99 27.26 22.97
N LYS A 148 19.04 26.73 22.31
CA LYS A 148 20.43 27.13 22.57
C LYS A 148 20.70 28.58 22.15
N ASP A 149 20.15 29.01 21.03
CA ASP A 149 20.29 30.38 20.52
C ASP A 149 19.38 31.38 21.25
N ARG A 150 18.35 30.89 21.95
CA ARG A 150 17.33 31.69 22.68
C ARG A 150 17.74 32.12 24.08
N VAL A 151 19.03 32.23 24.39
CA VAL A 151 19.46 33.03 25.55
C VAL A 151 19.29 34.52 25.22
N VAL A 152 18.05 34.94 24.95
CA VAL A 152 17.68 36.33 24.78
C VAL A 152 17.20 36.82 26.14
N ASP A 153 17.93 37.78 26.68
CA ASP A 153 17.63 38.37 27.98
C ASP A 153 16.26 39.08 27.92
N ILE A 154 15.28 38.62 28.70
CA ILE A 154 13.89 39.14 28.70
C ILE A 154 13.83 40.68 28.84
N PRO A 155 14.65 41.34 29.69
CA PRO A 155 14.80 42.80 29.73
C PRO A 155 15.18 43.44 28.39
N THR A 156 16.06 42.82 27.60
CA THR A 156 16.45 43.34 26.28
C THR A 156 15.30 43.26 25.29
N VAL A 157 14.52 42.17 25.30
CA VAL A 157 13.32 42.03 24.46
C VAL A 157 12.26 43.04 24.85
N LEU A 158 12.03 43.22 26.15
CA LEU A 158 11.03 44.16 26.67
C LEU A 158 11.40 45.61 26.33
N SER A 159 12.66 45.99 26.51
CA SER A 159 13.13 47.34 26.15
C SER A 159 13.08 47.58 24.64
N TYR A 160 13.42 46.58 23.83
CA TYR A 160 13.28 46.64 22.38
C TYR A 160 11.81 46.76 21.95
N ALA A 161 10.93 45.93 22.51
CA ALA A 161 9.49 45.97 22.28
C ALA A 161 8.89 47.34 22.63
N GLN A 162 9.33 47.95 23.74
CA GLN A 162 8.93 49.30 24.14
C GLN A 162 9.41 50.36 23.14
N ARG A 163 10.64 50.23 22.61
CA ARG A 163 11.18 51.14 21.59
C ARG A 163 10.40 51.07 20.27
N ILE A 164 10.10 49.87 19.78
CA ILE A 164 9.36 49.70 18.51
C ILE A 164 7.87 50.03 18.67
N SER A 165 7.29 49.89 19.87
CA SER A 165 5.88 50.19 20.12
C SER A 165 5.49 51.64 19.79
N ALA A 166 6.44 52.57 19.73
CA ALA A 166 6.20 53.95 19.34
C ALA A 166 6.09 54.15 17.82
N THR A 167 6.70 53.27 17.02
CA THR A 167 6.78 53.37 15.55
C THR A 167 5.92 52.33 14.83
N THR A 168 5.55 51.24 15.50
CA THR A 168 4.62 50.23 14.96
C THR A 168 3.19 50.70 15.12
N SER A 169 2.42 50.65 14.03
CA SER A 169 1.04 51.14 13.88
C SER A 169 0.18 51.04 15.14
N ALA A 170 -0.50 52.14 15.46
CA ALA A 170 -1.43 52.21 16.56
C ALA A 170 -2.62 51.24 16.32
N PRO A 171 -2.98 50.38 17.30
CA PRO A 171 -4.04 49.39 17.13
C PRO A 171 -5.39 50.05 16.73
N PRO A 172 -6.28 49.33 16.03
CA PRO A 172 -7.58 49.87 15.65
C PRO A 172 -8.33 50.33 16.92
N ASN A 173 -8.78 51.60 16.91
CA ASN A 173 -9.34 52.38 18.05
C ASN A 173 -8.35 53.07 19.00
N PHE A 174 -7.08 53.22 18.62
CA PHE A 174 -6.13 53.97 19.44
C PHE A 174 -6.43 55.47 19.45
N ASP A 175 -6.82 55.99 20.61
CA ASP A 175 -7.06 57.43 20.83
C ASP A 175 -5.74 58.17 21.06
N ASN A 176 -5.29 58.91 20.04
CA ASN A 176 -4.07 59.72 20.07
C ASN A 176 -4.07 60.81 21.16
N GLN A 177 -5.22 61.13 21.76
CA GLN A 177 -5.32 62.13 22.83
C GLN A 177 -5.01 61.58 24.23
N SER A 178 -4.96 60.26 24.39
CA SER A 178 -4.80 59.60 25.71
C SER A 178 -3.35 59.31 26.12
N ARG A 179 -2.37 59.49 25.23
CA ARG A 179 -0.93 59.29 25.54
C ARG A 179 -0.16 60.60 25.64
N ASN A 180 0.70 60.67 26.66
CA ASN A 180 1.75 61.70 26.80
C ASN A 180 2.91 61.54 25.78
N ILE A 181 2.86 60.58 24.85
CA ILE A 181 3.92 60.29 23.88
C ILE A 181 3.30 60.20 22.47
N PRO A 182 3.65 61.10 21.53
CA PRO A 182 3.16 61.06 20.16
C PRO A 182 3.60 59.79 19.44
N ALA A 183 2.73 59.20 18.61
CA ALA A 183 3.12 58.10 17.73
C ALA A 183 4.02 58.63 16.60
N GLU A 184 5.18 58.00 16.42
CA GLU A 184 6.11 58.35 15.35
C GLU A 184 5.73 57.62 14.06
N PRO A 185 5.99 58.20 12.87
CA PRO A 185 5.73 57.52 11.61
C PRO A 185 6.56 56.24 11.48
N PRO A 186 6.07 55.21 10.77
CA PRO A 186 6.75 53.92 10.66
C PRO A 186 8.10 53.97 9.92
N TYR A 187 8.36 55.07 9.20
CA TYR A 187 9.62 55.31 8.50
C TYR A 187 10.14 56.72 8.82
N PRO A 188 11.47 56.92 8.87
CA PRO A 188 12.04 58.24 9.12
C PRO A 188 11.65 59.21 7.99
N GLY A 189 11.08 60.36 8.35
CA GLY A 189 10.71 61.40 7.39
C GLY A 189 11.92 62.13 6.80
N GLU A 190 11.71 62.88 5.71
CA GLU A 190 12.79 63.61 5.01
C GLU A 190 13.60 64.52 5.94
N VAL A 191 12.93 65.22 6.86
CA VAL A 191 13.60 66.11 7.82
C VAL A 191 14.54 65.34 8.74
N VAL A 192 14.12 64.17 9.23
CA VAL A 192 14.93 63.29 10.10
C VAL A 192 16.09 62.67 9.31
N MET A 193 15.86 62.30 8.05
CA MET A 193 16.92 61.79 7.17
C MET A 193 17.97 62.86 6.85
N ARG A 194 17.55 64.12 6.61
CA ARG A 194 18.44 65.25 6.33
C ARG A 194 19.18 65.77 7.57
N SER A 195 18.60 65.64 8.75
CA SER A 195 19.29 66.01 10.00
C SER A 195 20.20 64.90 10.52
N GLY A 196 20.10 63.69 9.98
CA GLY A 196 20.94 62.58 10.32
C GLY A 196 22.41 62.84 10.00
N LEU A 197 23.31 62.20 10.77
CA LEU A 197 24.76 62.36 10.64
C LEU A 197 25.26 62.07 9.20
N LEU A 198 24.61 61.12 8.51
CA LEU A 198 24.92 60.74 7.14
C LEU A 198 24.70 61.85 6.11
N ALA A 199 23.78 62.77 6.35
CA ALA A 199 23.48 63.87 5.43
C ALA A 199 24.44 65.06 5.56
N HIS A 200 25.23 65.11 6.65
CA HIS A 200 26.20 66.17 6.93
C HIS A 200 27.63 65.61 6.93
N PRO A 201 28.24 65.41 5.75
CA PRO A 201 29.60 64.85 5.63
C PRO A 201 30.65 65.69 6.39
N ASP A 202 30.41 66.98 6.55
CA ASP A 202 31.29 67.92 7.26
C ASP A 202 31.39 67.59 8.76
N LEU A 203 30.36 66.98 9.35
CA LEU A 203 30.35 66.51 10.74
C LEU A 203 30.95 65.09 10.88
N ILE A 204 31.01 64.32 9.79
CA ILE A 204 31.59 62.98 9.76
C ILE A 204 33.12 63.04 9.70
N GLN A 205 33.71 64.01 9.01
CA GLN A 205 35.16 64.17 8.89
C GLN A 205 35.91 64.28 10.24
N PRO A 206 35.47 65.07 11.23
CA PRO A 206 36.11 65.12 12.54
C PRO A 206 35.91 63.85 13.38
N LEU A 207 34.86 63.06 13.12
CA LEU A 207 34.63 61.77 13.77
C LEU A 207 35.52 60.67 13.18
N ARG A 208 35.68 60.63 11.85
CA ARG A 208 36.66 59.75 11.17
C ARG A 208 38.07 59.99 11.67
N SER A 209 38.49 61.25 11.70
CA SER A 209 39.83 61.62 12.16
C SER A 209 40.08 61.45 13.66
N LYS A 210 39.02 61.35 14.49
CA LYS A 210 39.13 60.92 15.90
C LYS A 210 39.23 59.40 16.01
N LEU A 211 38.47 58.65 15.22
CA LEU A 211 38.57 57.18 15.15
C LEU A 211 39.97 56.72 14.72
N ASP A 212 40.61 57.45 13.80
CA ASP A 212 41.98 57.18 13.35
C ASP A 212 43.05 57.53 14.41
N ARG A 213 42.72 58.34 15.44
CA ARG A 213 43.65 58.78 16.49
C ARG A 213 43.59 57.96 17.76
N ASP A 214 42.42 57.40 18.10
CA ASP A 214 42.21 56.66 19.34
C ASP A 214 42.54 55.16 19.22
N GLY A 215 43.05 54.70 18.07
CA GLY A 215 43.94 53.54 18.00
C GLY A 215 43.33 52.20 18.45
N GLU A 216 42.05 51.97 18.21
CA GLU A 216 41.51 50.61 18.14
C GLU A 216 41.12 50.35 16.68
N ALA A 217 42.02 49.69 15.96
CA ALA A 217 41.74 49.15 14.65
C ALA A 217 40.64 48.08 14.79
N VAL A 218 39.39 48.49 14.67
CA VAL A 218 38.34 47.55 14.31
C VAL A 218 38.40 47.44 12.79
N ASP A 219 39.13 46.42 12.36
CA ASP A 219 39.09 45.85 11.02
C ASP A 219 37.64 45.38 10.76
N MET A 220 36.78 46.32 10.36
CA MET A 220 35.34 46.09 10.19
C MET A 220 34.81 46.54 8.82
N LEU A 221 35.70 46.78 7.86
CA LEU A 221 35.35 47.04 6.46
C LEU A 221 36.21 46.26 5.46
N ASN A 222 36.77 45.12 5.85
CA ASN A 222 36.92 44.03 4.89
C ASN A 222 35.56 43.35 4.80
N LEU A 223 34.74 43.83 3.85
CA LEU A 223 33.71 42.98 3.27
C LEU A 223 34.45 41.76 2.72
N ASP A 224 34.42 40.68 3.51
CA ASP A 224 34.78 39.35 3.07
C ASP A 224 33.85 39.02 1.90
N GLN A 225 34.33 39.29 0.68
CA GLN A 225 33.85 38.62 -0.51
C GLN A 225 34.37 37.17 -0.44
N SER A 226 33.96 36.43 0.58
CA SER A 226 34.01 34.99 0.55
C SER A 226 32.96 34.58 -0.46
N GLU A 227 33.39 34.38 -1.70
CA GLU A 227 32.67 33.57 -2.68
C GLU A 227 32.24 32.28 -1.98
N VAL A 228 30.95 32.20 -1.65
CA VAL A 228 30.30 30.94 -1.34
C VAL A 228 30.35 30.14 -2.63
N LYS A 229 31.38 29.31 -2.76
CA LYS A 229 31.32 28.15 -3.65
C LYS A 229 30.22 27.26 -3.10
N VAL A 230 29.04 27.41 -3.69
CA VAL A 230 28.00 26.40 -3.60
C VAL A 230 28.56 25.21 -4.38
N ASP A 231 29.05 24.21 -3.65
CA ASP A 231 29.31 22.90 -4.22
C ASP A 231 27.94 22.31 -4.60
N ASP A 232 27.54 22.55 -5.84
CA ASP A 232 26.41 21.90 -6.52
C ASP A 232 26.76 20.42 -6.78
N ASP A 233 26.90 19.64 -5.72
CA ASP A 233 26.85 18.18 -5.78
C ASP A 233 25.41 17.70 -5.52
N GLU A 234 24.46 18.20 -6.32
CA GLU A 234 23.21 17.48 -6.55
C GLU A 234 23.51 16.26 -7.41
N GLN A 235 23.85 15.15 -6.75
CA GLN A 235 23.78 13.83 -7.38
C GLN A 235 22.33 13.58 -7.78
N PHE A 236 22.04 13.84 -9.05
CA PHE A 236 20.86 13.37 -9.76
C PHE A 236 20.80 11.84 -9.64
N ILE A 237 19.99 11.35 -8.71
CA ILE A 237 19.53 9.96 -8.74
C ILE A 237 18.61 9.86 -9.96
N HIS A 238 19.14 9.30 -11.04
CA HIS A 238 18.39 8.97 -12.24
C HIS A 238 17.16 8.14 -11.86
N LYS A 239 15.97 8.64 -12.23
CA LYS A 239 14.67 8.00 -12.02
C LYS A 239 14.45 6.71 -12.82
N ASP A 240 15.43 6.28 -13.61
CA ASP A 240 15.29 5.19 -14.58
C ASP A 240 15.76 3.81 -14.08
N ASP A 241 16.31 3.72 -12.85
CA ASP A 241 16.77 2.44 -12.28
C ASP A 241 15.74 1.74 -11.36
N ALA A 242 14.56 2.34 -11.14
CA ALA A 242 13.52 1.73 -10.31
C ALA A 242 12.78 0.56 -10.99
N ASP A 243 12.85 0.44 -12.32
CA ASP A 243 12.11 -0.60 -13.07
C ASP A 243 12.95 -1.86 -13.40
N ARG A 244 14.24 -1.88 -13.05
CA ARG A 244 15.13 -2.99 -13.42
C ARG A 244 15.27 -4.10 -12.38
N VAL A 245 14.68 -3.94 -11.18
CA VAL A 245 14.78 -4.93 -10.10
C VAL A 245 13.61 -5.92 -10.05
N TYR A 246 12.54 -5.71 -10.83
CA TYR A 246 11.32 -6.55 -10.75
C TYR A 246 11.16 -7.64 -11.83
N SER A 247 12.15 -7.88 -12.70
CA SER A 247 12.00 -8.86 -13.79
C SER A 247 12.59 -10.26 -13.51
N HIS A 248 12.98 -10.58 -12.28
CA HIS A 248 13.66 -11.87 -11.97
C HIS A 248 12.95 -12.83 -11.01
N PHE A 249 11.68 -12.59 -10.65
CA PHE A 249 10.89 -13.63 -9.98
C PHE A 249 10.11 -14.45 -11.00
N GLY A 250 10.74 -15.55 -11.38
CA GLY A 250 10.17 -16.61 -12.20
C GLY A 250 8.85 -17.12 -11.64
N THR A 251 7.98 -17.42 -12.58
CA THR A 251 6.76 -18.20 -12.42
C THR A 251 7.09 -19.64 -12.04
N ASP A 252 7.37 -19.90 -10.77
CA ASP A 252 7.36 -21.26 -10.22
C ASP A 252 6.41 -21.32 -9.01
N HIS A 253 5.11 -21.44 -9.32
CA HIS A 253 4.09 -21.81 -8.33
C HIS A 253 4.13 -23.32 -8.09
N SER A 254 5.14 -23.74 -7.33
CA SER A 254 5.08 -24.95 -6.52
C SER A 254 5.99 -24.77 -5.31
N ALA A 255 5.45 -24.18 -4.24
CA ALA A 255 6.07 -24.21 -2.92
C ALA A 255 5.01 -24.40 -1.82
N PRO A 256 5.35 -25.11 -0.74
CA PRO A 256 4.39 -25.69 0.19
C PRO A 256 3.91 -24.67 1.23
N ARG A 257 2.72 -24.94 1.78
CA ARG A 257 2.06 -24.16 2.83
C ARG A 257 2.90 -24.17 4.13
N ASP A 258 3.79 -23.19 4.28
CA ASP A 258 4.49 -22.88 5.54
C ASP A 258 3.54 -22.16 6.53
N SER A 259 2.40 -22.76 6.85
CA SER A 259 1.46 -22.22 7.85
C SER A 259 2.01 -22.26 9.29
N GLU A 260 3.13 -22.94 9.54
CA GLU A 260 3.74 -23.03 10.87
C GLU A 260 4.66 -21.86 11.21
N LYS A 261 5.26 -21.18 10.22
CA LYS A 261 6.14 -20.03 10.48
C LYS A 261 5.38 -18.76 10.87
N VAL A 262 4.15 -18.60 10.39
CA VAL A 262 3.32 -17.44 10.73
C VAL A 262 2.81 -17.51 12.18
N LYS A 263 2.62 -18.71 12.73
CA LYS A 263 2.29 -18.89 14.16
C LYS A 263 3.44 -18.52 15.08
N ALA A 264 4.67 -18.89 14.73
CA ALA A 264 5.85 -18.57 15.53
C ALA A 264 6.13 -17.06 15.64
N LEU A 265 5.74 -16.27 14.64
CA LEU A 265 5.91 -14.80 14.66
C LEU A 265 4.85 -14.08 15.51
N PHE A 266 3.71 -14.71 15.82
CA PHE A 266 2.66 -14.12 16.63
C PHE A 266 2.78 -14.45 18.12
N ASP A 267 3.39 -15.59 18.47
CA ASP A 267 3.64 -15.97 19.87
C ASP A 267 4.83 -15.21 20.51
N GLU A 268 5.62 -14.45 19.74
CA GLU A 268 6.74 -13.63 20.26
C GLU A 268 6.32 -12.20 20.67
N PHE A 269 5.04 -11.84 20.48
CA PHE A 269 4.49 -10.53 20.83
C PHE A 269 3.54 -10.61 22.05
N ASP A 270 4.04 -11.13 23.17
CA ASP A 270 3.34 -11.10 24.45
C ASP A 270 3.30 -9.66 25.00
N PHE A 271 2.11 -9.06 24.96
CA PHE A 271 1.78 -7.76 25.56
C PHE A 271 1.51 -7.94 27.07
N SER A 272 2.51 -8.36 27.84
CA SER A 272 2.43 -8.33 29.31
C SER A 272 3.40 -7.28 29.87
N GLY A 273 2.88 -6.09 30.18
CA GLY A 273 3.63 -5.15 31.02
C GLY A 273 3.26 -3.69 30.81
N SER A 274 2.28 -3.21 31.59
CA SER A 274 2.40 -1.94 32.31
C SER A 274 1.20 -1.79 33.26
N ASP A 275 1.28 -2.44 34.41
CA ASP A 275 0.76 -1.87 35.65
C ASP A 275 1.92 -1.07 36.26
N GLU A 276 1.83 0.26 36.18
CA GLU A 276 2.42 1.23 37.13
C GLU A 276 1.76 2.60 36.94
#